data_AF-A0A072PCT9-F1
#
_entry.id   AF-A0A072PCT9-F1
#
_cell.length_a   1.000
_cell.length_b   1.000
_cell.length_c   1.000
_cell.angle_alpha   90.00
_cell.angle_beta   90.00
_cell.angle_gamma   90.00
#
_symmetry.space_group_name_H-M   'P 1'
#
loop_
_entity.id
_entity.type
_entity.pdbx_description
1 polymer ?
#
loop_
_entity_poly.entity_id
_entity_poly.type
_entity_poly.pdbx_seq_one_letter_code
_entity_poly.pdbx_strand_id
1 'polypeptide(L)'
;MVKPSPQLQARMRFTTKQVGKGFYRGTRTGSMGAHTPYGGYIIDYRKTRHYVVPDFKGFKLTPFVSMEVKDHGRVREDRKTGEAYEISGTSGMEFLKEWKEHNPREYEDEVAWERSPDRSDQETIPEEWKFKLPVSRYETRSTPPAHTAVSEISEQGPVSEMSKTGDNTGSVPLR
;
A
#
# COMPACT_ATOMS: atom_id res chain seq x y z
N MET A 1 -26.17 -38.46 -11.10
CA MET A 1 -25.00 -37.62 -11.49
C MET A 1 -24.71 -37.88 -12.97
N VAL A 2 -24.86 -36.85 -13.81
CA VAL A 2 -24.68 -36.98 -15.26
C VAL A 2 -23.19 -37.04 -15.57
N LYS A 3 -22.74 -38.10 -16.26
CA LYS A 3 -21.38 -38.21 -16.76
C LYS A 3 -21.32 -37.51 -18.13
N PRO A 4 -20.35 -36.61 -18.38
CA PRO A 4 -20.22 -35.94 -19.67
C PRO A 4 -19.89 -36.95 -20.78
N SER A 5 -20.17 -36.58 -22.03
CA SER A 5 -19.78 -37.40 -23.18
C SER A 5 -18.24 -37.55 -23.24
N PRO A 6 -17.71 -38.67 -23.78
CA PRO A 6 -16.26 -38.89 -23.86
C PRO A 6 -15.51 -37.75 -24.57
N GLN A 7 -16.13 -37.17 -25.61
CA GLN A 7 -15.59 -36.03 -26.36
C GLN A 7 -15.46 -34.77 -25.50
N LEU A 8 -16.45 -34.51 -24.64
CA LEU A 8 -16.41 -33.38 -23.71
C LEU A 8 -15.41 -33.63 -22.58
N GLN A 9 -15.34 -34.86 -22.06
CA GLN A 9 -14.43 -35.23 -20.99
C GLN A 9 -12.95 -35.06 -21.37
N ALA A 10 -12.59 -35.30 -22.64
CA ALA A 10 -11.24 -35.08 -23.15
C ALA A 10 -10.81 -33.60 -23.19
N ARG A 11 -11.77 -32.68 -23.24
CA ARG A 11 -11.52 -31.22 -23.32
C ARG A 11 -11.55 -30.54 -21.94
N MET A 12 -12.12 -31.20 -20.93
CA MET A 12 -12.20 -30.64 -19.59
C MET A 12 -10.87 -30.81 -18.85
N ARG A 13 -10.57 -29.87 -17.94
CA ARG A 13 -9.34 -29.94 -17.13
C ARG A 13 -9.39 -31.14 -16.19
N PHE A 14 -8.33 -31.94 -16.17
CA PHE A 14 -8.26 -33.10 -15.29
C PHE A 14 -8.33 -32.74 -13.80
N THR A 15 -9.20 -33.45 -13.10
CA THR A 15 -9.30 -33.49 -11.64
C THR A 15 -8.57 -34.71 -11.11
N THR A 16 -8.37 -34.75 -9.79
CA THR A 16 -7.72 -35.88 -9.09
C THR A 16 -8.46 -37.21 -9.23
N LYS A 17 -9.74 -37.20 -9.64
CA LYS A 17 -10.59 -38.40 -9.72
C LYS A 17 -10.78 -38.93 -11.13
N GLN A 18 -10.27 -38.23 -12.14
CA GLN A 18 -10.45 -38.60 -13.55
C GLN A 18 -9.30 -39.42 -14.13
N VAL A 19 -8.15 -39.46 -13.44
CA VAL A 19 -6.92 -40.13 -13.91
C VAL A 19 -6.53 -41.21 -12.89
N GLY A 20 -5.90 -42.28 -13.38
CA GLY A 20 -5.42 -43.40 -12.56
C GLY A 20 -4.14 -43.10 -11.77
N LYS A 21 -3.37 -44.15 -11.50
CA LYS A 21 -2.12 -44.08 -10.72
C LYS A 21 -1.09 -43.14 -11.38
N GLY A 22 -0.33 -42.41 -10.56
CA GLY A 22 0.76 -41.53 -11.00
C GLY A 22 0.37 -40.06 -11.22
N PHE A 23 -0.93 -39.74 -11.30
CA PHE A 23 -1.39 -38.35 -11.38
C PHE A 23 -1.74 -37.81 -9.99
N TYR A 24 -0.92 -36.90 -9.49
CA TYR A 24 -1.18 -36.17 -8.25
C TYR A 24 -1.44 -34.68 -8.55
N ARG A 25 -2.51 -34.13 -7.97
CA ARG A 25 -2.84 -32.70 -8.04
C ARG A 25 -3.20 -32.20 -6.64
N GLY A 26 -2.45 -31.22 -6.14
CA GLY A 26 -2.67 -30.62 -4.84
C GLY A 26 -3.89 -29.69 -4.78
N THR A 27 -4.41 -29.45 -3.57
CA THR A 27 -5.58 -28.61 -3.27
C THR A 27 -5.22 -27.27 -2.61
N ARG A 28 -3.96 -26.83 -2.74
CA ARG A 28 -3.43 -25.60 -2.13
C ARG A 28 -3.45 -25.59 -0.60
N THR A 29 -3.34 -26.75 0.05
CA THR A 29 -3.17 -26.84 1.51
C THR A 29 -1.84 -26.25 2.00
N GLY A 30 -0.89 -25.98 1.10
CA GLY A 30 0.46 -25.50 1.43
C GLY A 30 1.40 -26.64 1.82
N SER A 31 2.71 -26.39 1.77
CA SER A 31 3.71 -27.37 2.21
C SER A 31 3.98 -27.20 3.71
N MET A 32 3.62 -28.20 4.51
CA MET A 32 3.79 -28.18 5.97
C MET A 32 5.11 -28.82 6.41
N GLY A 33 6.01 -29.13 5.48
CA GLY A 33 7.16 -29.99 5.75
C GLY A 33 7.90 -30.40 4.48
N ALA A 34 8.53 -31.57 4.52
CA ALA A 34 9.29 -32.12 3.40
C ALA A 34 9.12 -33.64 3.28
N HIS A 35 9.16 -34.16 2.05
CA HIS A 35 9.22 -35.59 1.80
C HIS A 35 10.60 -36.15 2.16
N THR A 36 10.63 -37.39 2.67
CA THR A 36 11.88 -38.11 2.90
C THR A 36 12.31 -38.86 1.64
N PRO A 37 13.60 -39.25 1.50
CA PRO A 37 14.07 -40.04 0.36
C PRO A 37 13.32 -41.38 0.19
N TYR A 38 12.77 -41.92 1.28
CA TYR A 38 12.05 -43.20 1.30
C TYR A 38 10.52 -43.04 1.16
N GLY A 39 10.03 -41.87 0.74
CA GLY A 39 8.60 -41.62 0.50
C GLY A 39 7.77 -41.26 1.74
N GLY A 40 8.40 -41.06 2.89
CA GLY A 40 7.76 -40.51 4.08
C GLY A 40 7.54 -38.99 3.99
N TYR A 41 6.98 -38.40 5.04
CA TYR A 41 6.80 -36.96 5.16
C TYR A 41 7.13 -36.50 6.58
N ILE A 42 8.02 -35.52 6.72
CA ILE A 42 8.39 -34.91 8.00
C ILE A 42 7.73 -33.54 8.09
N ILE A 43 6.98 -33.30 9.17
CA ILE A 43 6.26 -32.05 9.42
C ILE A 43 7.21 -31.02 10.06
N ASP A 44 7.23 -29.82 9.50
CA ASP A 44 7.88 -28.63 10.07
C ASP A 44 6.82 -27.79 10.79
N TYR A 45 6.82 -27.85 12.12
CA TYR A 45 5.85 -27.12 12.94
C TYR A 45 5.93 -25.59 12.76
N ARG A 46 7.07 -25.04 12.30
CA ARG A 46 7.20 -23.60 12.02
C ARG A 46 6.37 -23.13 10.84
N LYS A 47 6.05 -24.04 9.91
CA LYS A 47 5.21 -23.77 8.71
C LYS A 47 3.75 -24.12 8.94
N THR A 48 3.44 -24.76 10.07
CA THR A 48 2.08 -25.14 10.40
C THR A 48 1.28 -23.90 10.78
N ARG A 49 0.07 -23.77 10.24
CA ARG A 49 -0.81 -22.64 10.52
C ARG A 49 -1.45 -22.83 11.90
N HIS A 50 -1.26 -21.86 12.78
CA HIS A 50 -1.88 -21.82 14.09
C HIS A 50 -2.91 -20.68 14.14
N TYR A 51 -4.15 -21.01 14.51
CA TYR A 51 -5.21 -20.02 14.73
C TYR A 51 -5.26 -19.71 16.22
N VAL A 52 -4.69 -18.56 16.61
CA VAL A 52 -4.64 -18.14 18.02
C VAL A 52 -6.01 -17.60 18.41
N VAL A 53 -6.64 -18.27 19.37
CA VAL A 53 -7.96 -17.90 19.90
C VAL A 53 -7.77 -17.18 21.24
N PRO A 54 -8.26 -15.93 21.40
CA PRO A 54 -8.17 -15.22 22.68
C PRO A 54 -9.13 -15.83 23.71
N ASP A 55 -8.95 -15.51 25.00
CA ASP A 55 -9.93 -15.87 26.03
C ASP A 55 -11.20 -15.02 25.86
N PHE A 56 -12.36 -15.67 25.83
CA PHE A 56 -13.67 -15.03 25.66
C PHE A 56 -14.43 -14.86 26.97
N LYS A 57 -13.87 -15.26 28.12
CA LYS A 57 -14.54 -15.09 29.42
C LYS A 57 -14.78 -13.61 29.71
N GLY A 58 -16.05 -13.21 29.78
CA GLY A 58 -16.45 -11.81 30.00
C GLY A 58 -16.53 -10.95 28.73
N PHE A 59 -16.33 -11.52 27.54
CA PHE A 59 -16.44 -10.80 26.28
C PHE A 59 -17.92 -10.54 25.93
N LYS A 60 -18.31 -9.26 25.86
CA LYS A 60 -19.71 -8.83 25.66
C LYS A 60 -20.06 -8.52 24.20
N LEU A 61 -19.08 -8.42 23.32
CA LEU A 61 -19.30 -8.00 21.95
C LEU A 61 -19.85 -9.16 21.11
N THR A 62 -20.94 -8.88 20.38
CA THR A 62 -21.58 -9.80 19.44
C THR A 62 -21.31 -9.38 18.00
N PRO A 63 -21.41 -10.30 17.02
CA PRO A 63 -21.24 -9.94 15.60
C PRO A 63 -22.33 -9.01 15.05
N PHE A 64 -23.39 -8.76 15.82
CA PHE A 64 -24.50 -7.88 15.46
C PHE A 64 -24.54 -6.67 16.40
N VAL A 65 -25.02 -5.55 15.85
CA VAL A 65 -25.28 -4.29 16.55
C VAL A 65 -26.78 -4.01 16.48
N SER A 66 -27.34 -3.33 17.50
CA SER A 66 -28.74 -2.91 17.48
C SER A 66 -28.99 -1.90 16.37
N MET A 67 -30.14 -2.00 15.69
CA MET A 67 -30.56 -1.07 14.63
C MET A 67 -30.79 0.37 15.13
N GLU A 68 -30.94 0.55 16.44
CA GLU A 68 -31.11 1.86 17.07
C GLU A 68 -29.80 2.65 17.13
N VAL A 69 -28.65 1.97 17.05
CA VAL A 69 -27.34 2.62 17.04
C VAL A 69 -27.15 3.24 15.66
N LYS A 70 -27.01 4.57 15.64
CA LYS A 70 -26.75 5.31 14.39
C LYS A 70 -25.38 4.96 13.84
N ASP A 71 -25.30 4.79 12.53
CA ASP A 71 -24.01 4.72 11.85
C ASP A 71 -23.38 6.11 11.85
N HIS A 72 -22.27 6.26 12.57
CA HIS A 72 -21.54 7.51 12.68
C HIS A 72 -20.61 7.76 11.48
N GLY A 73 -20.52 6.84 10.52
CA GLY A 73 -19.67 7.01 9.34
C GLY A 73 -18.20 7.31 9.70
N ARG A 74 -17.54 8.10 8.84
CA ARG A 74 -16.13 8.54 9.05
C ARG A 74 -16.01 9.91 9.73
N VAL A 75 -17.14 10.58 9.94
CA VAL A 75 -17.16 11.91 10.56
C VAL A 75 -17.30 11.68 12.06
N ARG A 76 -16.32 12.15 12.82
CA ARG A 76 -16.43 12.15 14.28
C ARG A 76 -16.56 13.57 14.78
N GLU A 77 -17.31 13.69 15.85
CA GLU A 77 -17.37 14.92 16.63
C GLU A 77 -16.24 14.88 17.65
N ASP A 78 -15.41 15.92 17.64
CA ASP A 78 -14.40 16.10 18.66
C ASP A 78 -15.06 16.22 20.03
N ARG A 79 -14.72 15.31 20.95
CA ARG A 79 -15.27 15.32 22.32
C ARG A 79 -14.97 16.63 23.08
N LYS A 80 -13.89 17.33 22.71
CA LYS A 80 -13.43 18.57 23.35
C LYS A 80 -14.01 19.84 22.71
N THR A 81 -14.12 19.87 21.39
CA THR A 81 -14.49 21.08 20.61
C THR A 81 -15.93 21.03 20.10
N GLY A 82 -16.53 19.83 20.00
CA GLY A 82 -17.82 19.61 19.35
C GLY A 82 -17.79 19.82 17.84
N GLU A 83 -16.62 20.08 17.27
CA GLU A 83 -16.45 20.26 15.83
C GLU A 83 -16.40 18.90 15.14
N ALA A 84 -17.16 18.78 14.05
CA ALA A 84 -17.12 17.62 13.20
C ALA A 84 -15.82 17.66 12.37
N TYR A 85 -14.93 16.71 12.60
CA TYR A 85 -13.73 16.53 11.79
C TYR A 85 -13.87 15.25 10.97
N GLU A 86 -13.43 15.32 9.71
CA GLU A 86 -13.32 14.13 8.87
C GLU A 86 -12.06 13.38 9.28
N ILE A 87 -12.22 12.13 9.73
CA ILE A 87 -11.07 11.28 10.00
C ILE A 87 -10.44 10.94 8.66
N SER A 88 -9.33 11.61 8.36
CA SER A 88 -8.39 11.11 7.36
C SER A 88 -7.79 9.84 7.94
N GLY A 89 -8.30 8.67 7.52
CA GLY A 89 -8.00 7.35 8.11
C GLY A 89 -6.52 6.91 8.11
N THR A 90 -5.60 7.80 7.75
CA THR A 90 -4.16 7.56 7.59
C THR A 90 -3.29 8.76 8.01
N SER A 91 -3.77 9.69 8.85
CA SER A 91 -2.90 10.77 9.35
C SER A 91 -2.04 10.28 10.53
N GLY A 92 -0.75 10.04 10.27
CA GLY A 92 0.19 9.62 11.31
C GLY A 92 0.33 10.65 12.45
N MET A 93 0.22 11.95 12.14
CA MET A 93 0.30 13.01 13.14
C MET A 93 -0.91 13.05 14.07
N GLU A 94 -2.11 12.76 13.56
CA GLU A 94 -3.31 12.67 14.39
C GLU A 94 -3.22 11.48 15.34
N PHE A 95 -2.76 10.33 14.85
CA PHE A 95 -2.49 9.17 15.69
C PHE A 95 -1.47 9.49 16.79
N LEU A 96 -0.36 10.18 16.48
CA LEU A 96 0.65 10.53 17.48
C LEU A 96 0.09 11.48 18.55
N LYS A 97 -0.75 12.44 18.16
CA LYS A 97 -1.44 13.32 19.11
C LYS A 97 -2.37 12.51 20.01
N GLU A 98 -3.21 11.64 19.44
CA GLU A 98 -4.15 10.79 20.18
C GLU A 98 -3.40 9.81 21.11
N TRP A 99 -2.33 9.18 20.64
CA TRP A 99 -1.50 8.28 21.42
C TRP A 99 -0.84 8.98 22.62
N LYS A 100 -0.27 10.17 22.40
CA LYS A 100 0.30 11.01 23.46
C LYS A 100 -0.74 11.36 24.53
N GLU A 101 -1.97 11.65 24.13
CA GLU A 101 -3.04 11.97 25.07
C GLU A 101 -3.50 10.75 25.91
N HIS A 102 -3.55 9.57 25.31
CA HIS A 102 -4.04 8.36 25.99
C HIS A 102 -2.96 7.65 26.82
N ASN A 103 -1.68 7.81 26.49
CA ASN A 103 -0.56 7.11 27.13
C ASN A 103 0.50 8.10 27.65
N PRO A 104 0.16 8.97 28.62
CA PRO A 104 1.09 10.00 29.09
C PRO A 104 2.35 9.42 29.72
N ARG A 105 2.24 8.29 30.43
CA ARG A 105 3.38 7.64 31.10
C ARG A 105 4.42 7.13 30.10
N GLU A 106 3.99 6.37 29.10
CA GLU A 106 4.90 5.87 28.05
C GLU A 106 5.54 7.03 27.30
N TYR A 107 4.78 8.09 27.01
CA TYR A 107 5.31 9.29 26.37
C TYR A 107 6.35 10.02 27.23
N GLU A 108 6.07 10.20 28.53
CA GLU A 108 7.00 10.84 29.46
C GLU A 108 8.29 10.03 29.63
N ASP A 109 8.19 8.70 29.69
CA ASP A 109 9.34 7.80 29.77
C ASP A 109 10.23 7.91 28.52
N GLU A 110 9.64 7.92 27.32
CA GLU A 110 10.37 8.11 26.05
C GLU A 110 11.02 9.51 25.96
N VAL A 111 10.29 10.57 26.33
CA VAL A 111 10.84 11.94 26.32
C VAL A 111 11.93 12.12 27.37
N ALA A 112 11.81 11.49 28.54
CA ALA A 112 12.84 11.50 29.56
C ALA A 112 14.09 10.76 29.08
N TRP A 113 13.94 9.64 28.35
CA TRP A 113 15.04 8.94 27.71
C TRP A 113 15.72 9.79 26.64
N GLU A 114 14.95 10.48 25.77
CA GLU A 114 15.52 11.42 24.80
C GLU A 114 16.30 12.58 25.44
N ARG A 115 15.78 13.11 26.56
CA ARG A 115 16.40 14.22 27.30
C ARG A 115 17.51 13.79 28.25
N SER A 116 17.76 12.49 28.38
CA SER A 116 18.81 12.00 29.26
C SER A 116 20.18 12.43 28.73
N PRO A 117 21.07 12.91 29.61
CA PRO A 117 22.36 13.48 29.23
C PRO A 117 23.31 12.44 28.60
N ASP A 118 23.07 11.15 28.84
CA ASP A 118 23.82 10.05 28.25
C ASP A 118 23.68 9.97 26.72
N ARG A 119 22.55 10.44 26.16
CA ARG A 119 22.31 10.49 24.72
C ARG A 119 22.92 11.73 24.05
N SER A 120 22.94 12.89 24.71
CA SER A 120 23.59 14.09 24.17
C SER A 120 25.08 13.90 23.92
N ASP A 121 25.71 12.98 24.65
CA ASP A 121 27.11 12.60 24.48
C ASP A 121 27.34 11.66 23.28
N GLN A 122 26.29 10.99 22.77
CA GLN A 122 26.38 10.10 21.60
C GLN A 122 26.04 10.77 20.26
N GLU A 123 25.35 11.92 20.28
CA GLU A 123 24.91 12.60 19.06
C GLU A 123 25.86 13.71 18.56
N THR A 124 26.98 13.97 19.25
CA THR A 124 28.07 14.74 18.64
C THR A 124 28.73 13.90 17.55
N ILE A 125 28.19 13.96 16.33
CA ILE A 125 28.92 13.60 15.12
C ILE A 125 30.26 14.34 15.21
N PRO A 126 31.41 13.63 15.29
CA PRO A 126 32.70 14.29 15.35
C PRO A 126 32.81 15.26 14.16
N GLU A 127 33.37 16.45 14.33
CA GLU A 127 33.43 17.45 13.24
C GLU A 127 34.04 16.89 11.95
N GLU A 128 34.93 15.91 12.10
CA GLU A 128 35.58 15.14 11.05
C GLU A 128 34.60 14.40 10.12
N TRP A 129 33.41 14.06 10.61
CA TRP A 129 32.36 13.33 9.89
C TRP A 129 31.28 14.25 9.32
N LYS A 130 31.21 15.51 9.78
CA LYS A 130 30.30 16.54 9.22
C LYS A 130 30.68 16.95 7.79
N PHE A 131 31.91 16.64 7.35
CA PHE A 131 32.44 17.03 6.03
C PHE A 131 32.32 15.96 4.92
N LYS A 132 31.61 14.85 5.13
CA LYS A 132 31.54 13.74 4.15
C LYS A 132 30.13 13.30 3.76
N LEU A 133 29.12 14.16 3.90
CA LEU A 133 27.84 13.91 3.24
C LEU A 133 27.91 14.51 1.83
N PRO A 134 27.81 13.70 0.75
CA PRO A 134 27.71 14.26 -0.58
C PRO A 134 26.42 15.08 -0.64
N VAL A 135 26.56 16.38 -0.90
CA VAL A 135 25.45 17.25 -1.28
C VAL A 135 24.64 16.50 -2.32
N SER A 136 23.38 16.26 -2.00
CA SER A 136 22.52 15.39 -2.79
C SER A 136 22.49 15.85 -4.25
N ARG A 137 22.65 14.90 -5.16
CA ARG A 137 22.64 15.06 -6.62
C ARG A 137 21.22 15.32 -7.13
N TYR A 138 20.53 16.34 -6.61
CA TYR A 138 19.21 16.73 -7.09
C TYR A 138 19.14 18.20 -7.54
N GLU A 139 20.23 18.96 -7.47
CA GLU A 139 20.30 20.34 -7.96
C GLU A 139 21.17 20.47 -9.22
N THR A 140 20.89 19.69 -10.26
CA THR A 140 21.36 20.00 -11.63
C THR A 140 20.32 19.57 -12.66
N ARG A 141 19.06 19.99 -12.51
CA ARG A 141 18.06 19.98 -13.59
C ARG A 141 17.07 21.15 -13.45
N SER A 142 17.55 22.39 -13.46
CA SER A 142 16.71 23.54 -13.81
C SER A 142 17.55 24.78 -14.12
N THR A 143 18.24 24.78 -15.26
CA THR A 143 18.48 26.03 -16.01
C THR A 143 18.86 25.68 -17.45
N PRO A 144 18.03 25.98 -18.46
CA PRO A 144 18.52 25.99 -19.84
C PRO A 144 19.47 27.20 -20.01
N PRO A 145 20.61 27.05 -20.71
CA PRO A 145 21.50 28.17 -20.97
C PRO A 145 20.84 29.17 -21.92
N ALA A 146 20.97 30.45 -21.58
CA ALA A 146 20.60 31.57 -22.44
C ALA A 146 21.41 31.50 -23.74
N HIS A 147 20.75 31.24 -24.86
CA HIS A 147 21.34 31.45 -26.17
C HIS A 147 21.37 32.96 -26.45
N THR A 148 22.57 33.50 -26.32
CA THR A 148 22.99 34.82 -26.81
C THR A 148 22.65 34.97 -28.29
N ALA A 149 22.00 36.10 -28.58
CA ALA A 149 21.69 36.58 -29.91
C ALA A 149 22.93 36.67 -30.81
N VAL A 150 22.80 36.18 -32.04
CA VAL A 150 23.62 36.62 -33.18
C VAL A 150 22.67 37.27 -34.17
N SER A 151 23.10 38.45 -34.60
CA SER A 151 22.47 39.48 -35.40
C SER A 151 22.21 39.10 -36.86
N GLU A 152 21.16 39.74 -37.39
CA GLU A 152 20.98 40.28 -38.75
C GLU A 152 20.93 39.31 -39.95
N ILE A 153 19.80 39.34 -40.65
CA ILE A 153 19.59 39.68 -42.09
C ILE A 153 18.06 39.70 -42.28
N SER A 154 17.42 40.86 -42.15
CA SER A 154 16.79 41.64 -43.25
C SER A 154 15.97 40.83 -44.26
N GLU A 155 14.65 41.01 -44.29
CA GLU A 155 13.91 41.67 -45.39
C GLU A 155 12.39 41.37 -45.32
N GLN A 156 11.60 42.47 -45.30
CA GLN A 156 10.33 42.66 -46.02
C GLN A 156 9.20 41.64 -45.73
N GLY A 157 8.12 41.98 -45.03
CA GLY A 157 7.05 42.91 -45.45
C GLY A 157 5.69 42.17 -45.37
N PRO A 158 4.58 42.82 -45.00
CA PRO A 158 3.35 42.16 -44.52
C PRO A 158 2.39 41.84 -45.66
N VAL A 159 1.35 41.01 -45.44
CA VAL A 159 -0.01 41.18 -46.02
C VAL A 159 -1.01 40.10 -45.53
N SER A 160 -2.15 40.63 -45.05
CA SER A 160 -3.56 40.16 -45.05
C SER A 160 -4.02 38.84 -44.42
N GLU A 161 -4.93 39.03 -43.45
CA GLU A 161 -6.25 38.38 -43.31
C GLU A 161 -6.72 37.51 -44.48
N MET A 162 -7.27 36.33 -44.17
CA MET A 162 -8.56 35.92 -44.75
C MET A 162 -9.24 34.80 -43.95
N SER A 163 -10.48 35.10 -43.61
CA SER A 163 -11.56 34.27 -43.10
C SER A 163 -11.85 33.01 -43.93
N LYS A 164 -12.32 31.92 -43.29
CA LYS A 164 -13.67 31.31 -43.47
C LYS A 164 -13.71 29.81 -43.11
N THR A 165 -14.63 29.51 -42.18
CA THR A 165 -15.66 28.45 -42.19
C THR A 165 -15.41 27.14 -42.94
N GLY A 166 -15.66 26.02 -42.26
CA GLY A 166 -15.97 24.74 -42.90
C GLY A 166 -16.21 23.63 -41.88
N ASP A 167 -17.48 23.37 -41.59
CA ASP A 167 -17.96 22.19 -40.87
C ASP A 167 -17.44 20.88 -41.51
N ASN A 168 -17.11 19.86 -40.72
CA ASN A 168 -17.36 18.49 -41.17
C ASN A 168 -17.55 17.49 -40.02
N THR A 169 -18.73 16.90 -40.03
CA THR A 169 -19.21 15.76 -39.28
C THR A 169 -18.60 14.44 -39.77
N GLY A 170 -18.42 13.45 -38.89
CA GLY A 170 -18.19 12.05 -39.28
C GLY A 170 -17.50 11.25 -38.17
N SER A 171 -18.27 10.62 -37.27
CA SER A 171 -18.72 9.23 -37.37
C SER A 171 -17.62 8.20 -37.03
N VAL A 172 -17.78 7.61 -35.85
CA VAL A 172 -16.96 6.53 -35.28
C VAL A 172 -17.59 5.18 -35.64
N PRO A 173 -16.83 4.18 -36.13
CA PRO A 173 -17.25 2.80 -36.07
C PRO A 173 -16.56 2.04 -34.93
N LEU A 174 -17.37 1.39 -34.10
CA LEU A 174 -16.97 0.40 -33.11
C LEU A 174 -16.62 -0.93 -33.79
N ARG A 175 -15.55 -1.56 -33.31
CA ARG A 175 -15.34 -3.02 -33.34
C ARG A 175 -14.83 -3.45 -31.99
#